data_AF-A0AAW0I0A1-F1
#
_entry.id   AF-A0AAW0I0A1-F1
#
_cell.length_a   1.000
_cell.length_b   1.000
_cell.length_c   1.000
_cell.angle_alpha   90.00
_cell.angle_beta   90.00
_cell.angle_gamma   90.00
#
_symmetry.space_group_name_H-M   'P 1'
#
loop_
_entity.id
_entity.type
_entity.pdbx_description
1 polymer ?
#
loop_
_entity_poly.entity_id
_entity_poly.type
_entity_poly.pdbx_seq_one_letter_code
_entity_poly.pdbx_strand_id
1 'polypeptide(L)'
;MEASAEQPSPQPPQPGEHCIRDGDFVVLKREDVFKAVQVQRRKKVTFEKQWFYLDNAIGHSYGSTFEVGNGGCLQLKKKKEEPTSETKEAGTDNRNIVDDGKSQKLTQDDIKALKDKGIKGEEIVQQLIENSTTFRDKTEFAQDKYIKKKKKKYEAIVTILKPSTRILSIMYYAREPGKIKYALFPFKV
;
A
#
# COMPACT_ATOMS: atom_id res chain seq x y z
N MET A 1 -20.93 -51.03 -13.90
CA MET A 1 -21.88 -49.91 -14.11
C MET A 1 -21.19 -48.66 -13.57
N GLU A 2 -20.43 -48.02 -14.45
CA GLU A 2 -19.61 -46.85 -14.16
C GLU A 2 -20.49 -45.61 -14.30
N ALA A 3 -20.76 -44.92 -13.19
CA ALA A 3 -21.48 -43.65 -13.22
C ALA A 3 -20.47 -42.55 -13.60
N SER A 4 -20.53 -42.11 -14.86
CA SER A 4 -19.76 -40.97 -15.35
C SER A 4 -20.31 -39.69 -14.73
N ALA A 5 -19.50 -39.05 -13.88
CA ALA A 5 -19.79 -37.74 -13.33
C ALA A 5 -19.58 -36.67 -14.41
N GLU A 6 -20.67 -36.04 -14.84
CA GLU A 6 -20.66 -34.90 -15.76
C GLU A 6 -19.99 -33.71 -15.07
N GLN A 7 -18.87 -33.24 -15.61
CA GLN A 7 -18.18 -32.04 -15.14
C GLN A 7 -19.03 -30.80 -15.46
N PRO A 8 -19.21 -29.85 -14.52
CA PRO A 8 -19.88 -28.60 -14.83
C PRO A 8 -19.01 -27.79 -15.80
N SER A 9 -19.63 -27.39 -16.91
CA SER A 9 -19.05 -26.60 -17.98
C SER A 9 -18.54 -25.24 -17.46
N PRO A 10 -17.45 -24.68 -18.04
CA PRO A 10 -16.98 -23.36 -17.65
C PRO A 10 -18.00 -22.31 -18.05
N GLN A 11 -18.60 -21.65 -17.06
CA GLN A 11 -19.49 -20.51 -17.29
C GLN A 11 -18.72 -19.40 -18.03
N PRO A 12 -19.29 -18.80 -19.10
CA PRO A 12 -18.68 -17.66 -19.76
C PRO A 12 -18.55 -16.49 -18.76
N PRO A 13 -17.43 -15.73 -18.79
CA PRO A 13 -17.22 -14.63 -17.87
C PRO A 13 -18.31 -13.57 -18.05
N GLN A 14 -19.00 -13.27 -16.96
CA GLN A 14 -20.06 -12.27 -16.86
C GLN A 14 -19.53 -10.91 -17.37
N PRO A 15 -20.20 -10.25 -18.34
CA PRO A 15 -19.79 -8.95 -18.85
C PRO A 15 -20.15 -7.86 -17.84
N GLY A 16 -19.29 -7.63 -16.84
CA GLY A 16 -19.55 -6.63 -15.81
C GLY A 16 -18.38 -6.28 -14.89
N GLU A 17 -17.28 -7.03 -14.90
CA GLU A 17 -16.11 -6.66 -14.09
C GLU A 17 -15.19 -5.74 -14.89
N HIS A 18 -15.12 -4.47 -14.48
CA HIS A 18 -14.05 -3.56 -14.90
C HIS A 18 -12.71 -4.13 -14.36
N CYS A 19 -12.11 -5.05 -15.12
CA CYS A 19 -10.79 -5.61 -14.86
C CYS A 19 -9.73 -4.82 -15.62
N ILE A 20 -8.53 -4.76 -15.04
CA ILE A 20 -7.35 -4.14 -15.62
C ILE A 20 -6.87 -5.00 -16.80
N ARG A 21 -6.74 -4.40 -17.98
CA ARG A 21 -6.25 -5.08 -19.18
C ARG A 21 -4.90 -4.53 -19.62
N ASP A 22 -4.18 -5.30 -20.44
CA ASP A 22 -3.01 -4.79 -21.14
C ASP A 22 -3.43 -3.67 -22.10
N GLY A 23 -2.65 -2.59 -22.15
CA GLY A 23 -2.94 -1.39 -22.94
C GLY A 23 -3.82 -0.35 -22.24
N ASP A 24 -4.50 -0.70 -21.15
CA ASP A 24 -5.37 0.22 -20.42
C ASP A 24 -4.58 1.35 -19.75
N PHE A 25 -5.17 2.55 -19.72
CA PHE A 25 -4.68 3.64 -18.89
C PHE A 25 -5.22 3.49 -17.49
N VAL A 26 -4.33 3.52 -16.50
CA VAL A 26 -4.67 3.35 -15.09
C VAL A 26 -3.98 4.41 -14.25
N VAL A 27 -4.52 4.68 -13.06
CA VAL A 27 -3.87 5.57 -12.09
C VAL A 27 -3.41 4.78 -10.88
N LEU A 28 -2.12 4.82 -10.63
CA LEU A 28 -1.51 4.29 -9.41
C LEU A 28 -1.73 5.29 -8.29
N LYS A 29 -2.30 4.82 -7.18
CA LYS A 29 -2.47 5.60 -5.94
C LYS A 29 -1.62 4.96 -4.85
N ARG A 30 -0.83 5.78 -4.16
CA ARG A 30 -0.21 5.44 -2.88
C ARG A 30 -0.50 6.58 -1.92
N GLU A 31 -1.34 6.32 -0.93
CA GLU A 31 -1.88 7.35 -0.05
C GLU A 31 -2.51 8.51 -0.84
N ASP A 32 -1.94 9.71 -0.78
CA ASP A 32 -2.40 10.91 -1.50
C ASP A 32 -1.56 11.20 -2.76
N VAL A 33 -0.62 10.32 -3.10
CA VAL A 33 0.21 10.43 -4.31
C VAL A 33 -0.41 9.63 -5.43
N PHE A 34 -0.60 10.27 -6.58
CA PHE A 34 -1.19 9.66 -7.77
C PHE A 34 -0.22 9.69 -8.94
N LYS A 35 -0.24 8.66 -9.78
CA LYS A 35 0.51 8.61 -11.03
C LYS A 35 -0.24 7.83 -12.10
N ALA A 36 -0.60 8.51 -13.19
CA ALA A 36 -1.16 7.87 -14.37
C ALA A 36 -0.08 7.13 -15.16
N VAL A 37 -0.39 5.90 -15.56
CA VAL A 37 0.47 5.02 -16.36
C VAL A 37 -0.37 4.19 -17.31
N GLN A 38 0.23 3.78 -18.43
CA GLN A 38 -0.36 2.77 -19.29
C GLN A 38 0.13 1.39 -18.86
N VAL A 39 -0.78 0.44 -18.71
CA VAL A 39 -0.46 -0.96 -18.42
C VAL A 39 0.16 -1.57 -19.67
N GLN A 40 1.39 -2.06 -19.55
CA GLN A 40 2.08 -2.76 -20.62
C GLN A 40 2.86 -3.91 -19.99
N ARG A 41 2.73 -5.11 -20.58
CA ARG A 41 3.51 -6.28 -20.17
C ARG A 41 5.01 -6.06 -20.27
N ARG A 42 5.75 -6.59 -19.30
CA ARG A 42 7.23 -6.49 -19.18
C ARG A 42 7.77 -5.06 -19.15
N LYS A 43 6.92 -4.07 -18.88
CA LYS A 43 7.35 -2.67 -18.73
C LYS A 43 7.62 -2.33 -17.28
N LYS A 44 8.84 -1.84 -17.03
CA LYS A 44 9.25 -1.34 -15.72
C LYS A 44 8.61 0.03 -15.46
N VAL A 45 7.74 0.11 -14.46
CA VAL A 45 7.15 1.37 -13.99
C VAL A 45 7.83 1.78 -12.69
N THR A 46 8.23 3.05 -12.60
CA THR A 46 8.79 3.63 -11.37
C THR A 46 7.75 4.47 -10.66
N PHE A 47 7.51 4.26 -9.37
CA PHE A 47 6.56 5.03 -8.55
C PHE A 47 7.07 5.12 -7.11
N GLU A 48 7.10 6.32 -6.54
CA GLU A 48 7.55 6.58 -5.15
C GLU A 48 8.91 5.91 -4.81
N LYS A 49 9.91 6.05 -5.71
CA LYS A 49 11.27 5.48 -5.60
C LYS A 49 11.36 3.95 -5.65
N GLN A 50 10.27 3.27 -5.99
CA GLN A 50 10.24 1.83 -6.24
C GLN A 50 9.95 1.55 -7.70
N TRP A 51 10.42 0.42 -8.21
CA TRP A 51 10.11 -0.05 -9.54
C TRP A 51 9.37 -1.38 -9.47
N PHE A 52 8.41 -1.57 -10.36
CA PHE A 52 7.64 -2.81 -10.45
C PHE A 52 7.04 -3.01 -11.84
N TYR A 53 6.59 -4.24 -12.07
CA TYR A 53 5.88 -4.66 -13.28
C TYR A 53 4.38 -4.72 -13.02
N LEU A 54 3.59 -4.25 -13.99
CA LEU A 54 2.12 -4.27 -13.90
C LEU A 54 1.51 -5.59 -14.41
N ASP A 55 2.34 -6.53 -14.87
CA ASP A 55 1.93 -7.82 -15.41
C ASP A 55 0.98 -8.59 -14.47
N ASN A 56 1.30 -8.60 -13.17
CA ASN A 56 0.49 -9.29 -12.14
C ASN A 56 -0.80 -8.56 -11.77
N ALA A 57 -0.97 -7.29 -12.18
CA ALA A 57 -2.20 -6.56 -11.95
C ALA A 57 -3.25 -6.82 -13.03
N ILE A 58 -2.84 -7.35 -14.19
CA ILE A 58 -3.73 -7.65 -15.31
C ILE A 58 -4.69 -8.77 -14.90
N GLY A 59 -5.98 -8.57 -15.14
CA GLY A 59 -7.05 -9.50 -14.78
C GLY A 59 -7.69 -9.24 -13.41
N HIS A 60 -7.11 -8.37 -12.58
CA HIS A 60 -7.75 -7.92 -11.33
C HIS A 60 -8.68 -6.73 -11.57
N SER A 61 -9.64 -6.53 -10.67
CA SER A 61 -10.57 -5.40 -10.72
C SER A 61 -9.90 -4.08 -10.38
N TYR A 62 -10.37 -2.98 -10.99
CA TYR A 62 -9.99 -1.64 -10.57
C TYR A 62 -10.39 -1.40 -9.10
N GLY A 63 -9.51 -0.77 -8.34
CA GLY A 63 -9.64 -0.61 -6.88
C GLY A 63 -8.83 -1.63 -6.08
N SER A 64 -8.26 -2.66 -6.73
CA SER A 64 -7.41 -3.65 -6.08
C SER A 64 -6.12 -3.02 -5.53
N THR A 65 -5.72 -3.46 -4.33
CA THR A 65 -4.50 -3.06 -3.63
C THR A 65 -3.41 -4.10 -3.78
N PHE A 66 -2.21 -3.66 -4.14
CA PHE A 66 -1.05 -4.51 -4.36
C PHE A 66 0.10 -4.06 -3.47
N GLU A 67 0.81 -5.02 -2.90
CA GLU A 67 2.08 -4.78 -2.22
C GLU A 67 3.23 -4.98 -3.21
N VAL A 68 4.15 -4.00 -3.23
CA VAL A 68 5.37 -4.10 -4.06
C VAL A 68 6.40 -4.95 -3.32
N GLY A 69 6.60 -6.18 -3.78
CA GLY A 69 7.60 -7.09 -3.25
C GLY A 69 9.03 -6.79 -3.74
N ASN A 70 10.00 -7.50 -3.18
CA ASN A 70 11.39 -7.44 -3.63
C ASN A 70 11.49 -7.96 -5.08
N GLY A 71 12.20 -7.22 -5.94
CA GLY A 71 12.32 -7.55 -7.37
C GLY A 71 11.18 -7.04 -8.26
N GLY A 72 10.32 -6.14 -7.76
CA GLY A 72 9.32 -5.45 -8.58
C GLY A 72 8.09 -6.31 -8.94
N CYS A 73 7.87 -7.39 -8.19
CA CYS A 73 6.69 -8.23 -8.29
C CYS A 73 5.54 -7.62 -7.47
N LEU A 74 4.37 -7.44 -8.09
CA LEU A 74 3.16 -7.00 -7.38
C LEU A 74 2.44 -8.23 -6.81
N GLN A 75 2.12 -8.17 -5.52
CA GLN A 75 1.34 -9.19 -4.82
C GLN A 75 -0.01 -8.61 -4.43
N LEU A 76 -1.11 -9.27 -4.80
CA LEU A 76 -2.44 -8.80 -4.43
C LEU A 76 -2.60 -8.88 -2.90
N LYS A 77 -2.73 -7.72 -2.26
CA LYS A 77 -3.08 -7.65 -0.84
C LYS A 77 -4.59 -7.70 -0.75
N LYS A 78 -5.14 -8.86 -0.41
CA LYS A 78 -6.53 -8.94 0.07
C LYS A 78 -6.63 -8.02 1.28
N LYS A 79 -7.69 -7.22 1.37
CA LYS A 79 -7.99 -6.45 2.59
C LYS A 79 -8.02 -7.45 3.75
N LYS A 80 -6.92 -7.51 4.52
CA LYS A 80 -6.99 -8.05 5.87
C LYS A 80 -7.83 -7.03 6.61
N GLU A 81 -9.01 -7.45 7.03
CA GLU A 81 -9.75 -6.79 8.08
C GLU A 81 -8.75 -6.42 9.18
N GLU A 82 -8.78 -5.16 9.60
CA GLU A 82 -7.92 -4.71 10.69
C GLU A 82 -8.12 -5.68 11.86
N PRO A 83 -7.06 -6.29 12.43
CA PRO A 83 -7.23 -6.99 13.68
C PRO A 83 -7.70 -5.94 14.68
N THR A 84 -8.98 -6.08 15.01
CA THR A 84 -9.67 -5.44 16.12
C THR A 84 -8.82 -5.55 17.37
N SER A 85 -8.42 -4.38 17.87
CA SER A 85 -8.25 -4.11 19.30
C SER A 85 -7.64 -5.25 20.12
N GLU A 86 -6.37 -5.56 19.91
CA GLU A 86 -5.59 -6.15 20.99
C GLU A 86 -5.41 -5.07 22.05
N THR A 87 -5.87 -5.34 23.26
CA THR A 87 -5.80 -4.50 24.46
C THR A 87 -4.47 -3.75 24.53
N LYS A 88 -4.46 -2.49 24.06
CA LYS A 88 -3.26 -1.67 24.03
C LYS A 88 -3.00 -1.20 25.45
N GLU A 89 -1.98 -1.78 26.10
CA GLU A 89 -1.34 -1.13 27.23
C GLU A 89 -0.80 0.21 26.73
N ALA A 90 -1.50 1.29 27.08
CA ALA A 90 -1.18 2.64 26.67
C ALA A 90 -1.03 3.53 27.91
N GLY A 91 0.06 4.29 27.94
CA GLY A 91 0.26 5.29 28.98
C GLY A 91 -0.75 6.44 28.85
N THR A 92 -1.08 7.11 29.96
CA THR A 92 -1.99 8.27 29.93
C THR A 92 -1.26 9.57 29.62
N ASP A 93 0.04 9.65 29.91
CA ASP A 93 0.81 10.89 29.86
C ASP A 93 2.27 10.64 29.44
N ASN A 94 2.88 11.62 28.76
CA ASN A 94 4.24 11.58 28.26
C ASN A 94 5.27 12.14 29.26
N ARG A 95 4.87 12.50 30.48
CA ARG A 95 5.76 13.13 31.50
C ARG A 95 7.05 12.36 31.82
N ASN A 96 7.03 11.03 31.68
CA ASN A 96 8.18 10.16 31.95
C ASN A 96 8.94 9.75 30.68
N ILE A 97 8.53 10.25 29.51
CA ILE A 97 9.19 9.92 28.24
C ILE A 97 10.35 10.89 28.04
N VAL A 98 11.57 10.35 28.10
CA VAL A 98 12.82 11.08 27.83
C VAL A 98 13.32 10.73 26.43
N ASP A 99 13.77 11.75 25.69
CA ASP A 99 14.34 11.58 24.35
C ASP A 99 15.85 11.31 24.44
N ASP A 100 16.21 10.09 24.84
CA ASP A 100 17.61 9.65 24.94
C ASP A 100 18.21 9.19 23.61
N GLY A 101 17.44 9.20 22.51
CA GLY A 101 17.84 8.65 21.20
C GLY A 101 18.05 7.12 21.17
N LYS A 102 18.02 6.45 22.32
CA LYS A 102 18.21 5.00 22.51
C LYS A 102 16.90 4.22 22.64
N SER A 103 15.76 4.90 22.44
CA SER A 103 14.42 4.31 22.58
C SER A 103 14.08 3.25 21.52
N GLN A 104 14.89 3.15 20.46
CA GLN A 104 14.81 2.09 19.46
C GLN A 104 16.05 1.21 19.57
N LYS A 105 15.87 -0.06 19.92
CA LYS A 105 16.99 -1.02 20.08
C LYS A 105 17.59 -1.52 18.76
N LEU A 106 16.84 -1.42 17.66
CA LEU A 106 17.28 -1.82 16.33
C LEU A 106 18.11 -0.72 15.66
N THR A 107 19.25 -1.09 15.10
CA THR A 107 20.14 -0.18 14.37
C THR A 107 19.62 0.07 12.95
N GLN A 108 20.09 1.14 12.31
CA GLN A 108 19.76 1.40 10.90
C GLN A 108 20.18 0.25 9.97
N ASP A 109 21.31 -0.40 10.26
CA ASP A 109 21.81 -1.51 9.45
C ASP A 109 20.95 -2.78 9.60
N ASP A 110 20.46 -3.07 10.81
CA ASP A 110 19.50 -4.16 11.02
C ASP A 110 18.23 -3.93 10.20
N ILE A 111 17.72 -2.69 10.17
CA ILE A 111 16.54 -2.31 9.37
C ILE A 111 16.79 -2.48 7.87
N LYS A 112 18.01 -2.19 7.39
CA LYS A 112 18.38 -2.45 5.99
C LYS A 112 18.44 -3.95 5.73
N ALA A 113 19.07 -4.72 6.61
CA ALA A 113 19.14 -6.17 6.48
C ALA A 113 17.76 -6.82 6.44
N LEU A 114 16.79 -6.34 7.24
CA LEU A 114 15.40 -6.82 7.20
C LEU A 114 14.73 -6.53 5.84
N LYS A 115 15.02 -5.37 5.24
CA LYS A 115 14.55 -5.04 3.88
C LYS A 115 15.22 -5.89 2.81
N ASP A 116 16.52 -6.12 2.91
CA ASP A 116 17.29 -6.91 1.96
C ASP A 116 16.87 -8.40 2.00
N LYS A 117 16.55 -8.91 3.21
CA LYS A 117 15.93 -10.23 3.40
C LYS A 117 14.54 -10.36 2.77
N GLY A 118 13.93 -9.27 2.31
CA GLY A 118 12.61 -9.29 1.67
C GLY A 118 11.47 -9.60 2.64
N ILE A 119 11.66 -9.33 3.93
CA ILE A 119 10.62 -9.50 4.94
C ILE A 119 9.47 -8.53 4.64
N LYS A 120 8.22 -8.96 4.88
CA LYS A 120 7.02 -8.15 4.66
C LYS A 120 7.08 -6.86 5.46
N GLY A 121 6.56 -5.77 4.90
CA GLY A 121 6.57 -4.47 5.57
C GLY A 121 5.87 -4.50 6.94
N GLU A 122 4.79 -5.28 7.07
CA GLU A 122 4.04 -5.48 8.32
C GLU A 122 4.92 -6.03 9.45
N GLU A 123 5.71 -7.07 9.16
CA GLU A 123 6.59 -7.72 10.12
C GLU A 123 7.70 -6.77 10.60
N ILE A 124 8.26 -5.96 9.68
CA ILE A 124 9.24 -4.93 10.02
C ILE A 124 8.60 -3.89 10.97
N VAL A 125 7.34 -3.53 10.77
CA VAL A 125 6.63 -2.63 11.68
C VAL A 125 6.43 -3.26 13.05
N GLN A 126 6.04 -4.54 13.13
CA GLN A 126 5.91 -5.26 14.40
C GLN A 126 7.24 -5.33 15.16
N GLN A 127 8.32 -5.74 14.50
CA GLN A 127 9.65 -5.76 15.14
C GLN A 127 10.09 -4.37 15.63
N LEU A 128 9.77 -3.30 14.91
CA LEU A 128 10.06 -1.92 15.32
C LEU A 128 9.21 -1.44 16.51
N ILE A 129 8.06 -2.06 16.75
CA ILE A 129 7.19 -1.80 17.90
C ILE A 129 7.72 -2.56 19.12
N GLU A 130 7.99 -3.87 18.96
CA GLU A 130 8.51 -4.74 20.02
C GLU A 130 9.86 -4.27 20.57
N ASN A 131 10.74 -3.77 19.69
CA ASN A 131 12.06 -3.27 20.08
C ASN A 131 12.05 -1.82 20.59
N SER A 132 10.89 -1.18 20.66
CA SER A 132 10.77 0.19 21.18
C SER A 132 10.37 0.18 22.65
N THR A 133 11.27 0.62 23.51
CA THR A 133 11.05 0.66 24.98
C THR A 133 9.94 1.64 25.35
N THR A 134 9.91 2.81 24.70
CA THR A 134 8.93 3.88 24.95
C THR A 134 7.55 3.67 24.30
N PHE A 135 7.33 2.57 23.56
CA PHE A 135 6.08 2.41 22.82
C PHE A 135 4.89 2.15 23.75
N ARG A 136 5.08 1.34 24.79
CA ARG A 136 4.02 1.02 25.78
C ARG A 136 3.65 2.23 26.64
N ASP A 137 4.63 3.07 26.97
CA ASP A 137 4.43 4.27 27.79
C ASP A 137 3.71 5.41 27.03
N LYS A 138 3.60 5.32 25.70
CA LYS A 138 2.89 6.30 24.88
C LYS A 138 1.38 6.17 25.02
N THR A 139 0.72 7.31 24.84
CA THR A 139 -0.74 7.37 24.70
C THR A 139 -1.22 6.61 23.47
N GLU A 140 -2.47 6.15 23.51
CA GLU A 140 -3.11 5.41 22.40
C GLU A 140 -2.98 6.18 21.07
N PHE A 141 -3.28 7.48 21.08
CA PHE A 141 -3.14 8.33 19.90
C PHE A 141 -1.68 8.42 19.40
N ALA A 142 -0.71 8.45 20.32
CA ALA A 142 0.70 8.48 19.96
C ALA A 142 1.20 7.13 19.42
N GLN A 143 0.72 6.02 19.98
CA GLN A 143 0.96 4.67 19.46
C GLN A 143 0.40 4.53 18.04
N ASP A 144 -0.86 4.91 17.81
CA ASP A 144 -1.49 4.86 16.49
C ASP A 144 -0.79 5.75 15.47
N LYS A 145 -0.41 6.96 15.87
CA LYS A 145 0.37 7.87 15.03
C LYS A 145 1.72 7.26 14.67
N TYR A 146 2.38 6.57 15.61
CA TYR A 146 3.64 5.87 15.36
C TYR A 146 3.46 4.70 14.39
N ILE A 147 2.47 3.84 14.63
CA ILE A 147 2.13 2.71 13.75
C ILE A 147 1.84 3.22 12.33
N LYS A 148 0.94 4.21 12.18
CA LYS A 148 0.60 4.80 10.87
C LYS A 148 1.83 5.33 10.14
N LYS A 149 2.73 6.04 10.85
CA LYS A 149 3.99 6.54 10.28
C LYS A 149 4.92 5.43 9.82
N LYS A 150 4.99 4.31 10.54
CA LYS A 150 5.82 3.15 10.18
C LYS A 150 5.20 2.36 9.04
N LYS A 151 3.91 2.03 9.09
CA LYS A 151 3.17 1.39 7.98
C LYS A 151 3.35 2.18 6.68
N LYS A 152 3.16 3.50 6.70
CA LYS A 152 3.44 4.40 5.55
C LYS A 152 4.84 4.22 4.94
N LYS A 153 5.86 4.02 5.78
CA LYS A 153 7.26 3.96 5.34
C LYS A 153 7.67 2.57 4.84
N TYR A 154 7.17 1.50 5.47
CA TYR A 154 7.63 0.13 5.22
C TYR A 154 6.64 -0.69 4.38
N GLU A 155 5.34 -0.40 4.46
CA GLU A 155 4.34 -1.01 3.59
C GLU A 155 4.21 -0.19 2.30
N ALA A 156 4.72 -0.76 1.20
CA ALA A 156 4.59 -0.19 -0.12
C ALA A 156 3.31 -0.68 -0.80
N ILE A 157 2.17 -0.22 -0.30
CA ILE A 157 0.86 -0.54 -0.89
C ILE A 157 0.53 0.44 -2.01
N VAL A 158 0.21 -0.10 -3.18
CA VAL A 158 -0.23 0.63 -4.36
C VAL A 158 -1.63 0.17 -4.73
N THR A 159 -2.56 1.11 -4.87
CA THR A 159 -3.91 0.85 -5.37
C THR A 159 -3.98 1.22 -6.83
N ILE A 160 -4.56 0.36 -7.67
CA ILE A 160 -4.74 0.66 -9.10
C ILE A 160 -6.17 1.13 -9.30
N LEU A 161 -6.34 2.37 -9.74
CA LEU A 161 -7.63 3.01 -9.92
C LEU A 161 -7.92 3.27 -11.40
N LYS A 162 -9.22 3.27 -11.72
CA LYS A 162 -9.70 3.68 -13.03
C LYS A 162 -9.47 5.19 -13.20
N PRO A 163 -8.95 5.67 -14.35
CA PRO A 163 -8.83 7.10 -14.59
C PRO A 163 -10.21 7.76 -14.55
N SER A 164 -10.31 8.82 -13.76
CA SER A 164 -11.50 9.67 -13.72
C SER A 164 -11.05 11.13 -13.65
N THR A 165 -11.90 12.06 -14.09
CA THR A 165 -11.59 13.50 -14.03
C THR A 165 -11.22 13.94 -12.62
N ARG A 166 -11.88 13.37 -11.60
CA ARG A 166 -11.57 13.62 -10.18
C ARG A 166 -10.16 13.18 -9.82
N ILE A 167 -9.75 11.96 -10.20
CA ILE A 167 -8.43 11.44 -9.84
C ILE A 167 -7.33 12.18 -10.62
N LEU A 168 -7.55 12.43 -11.92
CA LEU A 168 -6.56 13.08 -12.79
C LEU A 168 -6.32 14.53 -12.38
N SER A 169 -7.36 15.28 -12.04
CA SER A 169 -7.22 16.66 -11.56
C SER A 169 -6.42 16.76 -10.25
N ILE A 170 -6.72 15.91 -9.27
CA ILE A 170 -5.94 15.82 -8.01
C ILE A 170 -4.48 15.47 -8.31
N MET A 171 -4.24 14.49 -9.18
CA MET A 171 -2.89 14.09 -9.59
C MET A 171 -2.11 15.25 -10.20
N TYR A 172 -2.68 15.94 -11.19
CA TYR A 172 -1.99 17.05 -11.88
C TYR A 172 -1.70 18.20 -10.93
N TYR A 173 -2.65 18.56 -10.05
CA TYR A 173 -2.44 19.61 -9.07
C TYR A 173 -1.33 19.27 -8.06
N ALA A 174 -1.30 18.02 -7.56
CA ALA A 174 -0.29 17.60 -6.59
C ALA A 174 1.11 17.44 -7.20
N ARG A 175 1.20 17.04 -8.47
CA ARG A 175 2.48 16.65 -9.10
C ARG A 175 3.06 17.73 -10.01
N GLU A 176 2.24 18.34 -10.86
CA GLU A 176 2.66 19.29 -11.88
C GLU A 176 1.64 20.43 -12.02
N PRO A 177 1.40 21.22 -10.96
CA PRO A 177 0.36 22.26 -10.98
C PRO A 177 0.62 23.32 -12.06
N GLY A 178 1.89 23.55 -12.42
CA GLY A 178 2.26 24.48 -13.49
C GLY A 178 1.66 24.12 -14.86
N LYS A 179 1.49 22.83 -15.19
CA LYS A 179 0.89 22.41 -16.47
C LYS A 179 -0.59 22.74 -16.58
N ILE A 180 -1.28 22.84 -15.45
CA ILE A 180 -2.69 23.20 -15.35
C ILE A 180 -2.90 24.63 -14.87
N LYS A 181 -1.87 25.48 -14.92
CA LYS A 181 -1.90 26.87 -14.44
C LYS A 181 -2.46 26.99 -13.02
N TYR A 182 -2.12 26.04 -12.14
CA TYR A 182 -2.58 25.98 -10.75
C TYR A 182 -4.10 25.90 -10.57
N ALA A 183 -4.84 25.41 -11.58
CA ALA A 183 -6.27 25.20 -11.47
C ALA A 183 -6.60 24.11 -10.43
N LEU A 184 -7.03 24.54 -9.25
CA LEU A 184 -7.57 23.63 -8.24
C LEU A 184 -9.02 23.27 -8.62
N PHE A 185 -9.32 21.98 -8.68
CA PHE A 185 -10.69 21.50 -8.81
C PHE A 185 -11.23 21.17 -7.41
N PRO A 186 -11.99 22.06 -6.76
CA PRO A 186 -12.66 21.74 -5.50
C PRO A 186 -13.80 20.77 -5.80
N PHE A 187 -13.54 19.46 -5.70
CA PHE A 187 -14.64 18.49 -5.64
C PHE A 187 -15.26 18.57 -4.26
N LYS A 188 -16.37 19.29 -4.16
CA LYS A 188 -17.26 19.25 -3.00
C LYS A 188 -17.71 17.80 -2.81
N VAL A 189 -17.48 17.25 -1.62
CA VAL A 189 -17.92 15.91 -1.22
C VAL A 189 -19.39 15.96 -0.87
#